data_AF-A0A3M3XQN8-F1
#
_entry.id   AF-A0A3M3XQN8-F1
#
_cell.length_a   1.000
_cell.length_b   1.000
_cell.length_c   1.000
_cell.angle_alpha   90.00
_cell.angle_beta   90.00
_cell.angle_gamma   90.00
#
_symmetry.space_group_name_H-M   'P 1'
#
loop_
_entity.id
_entity.type
_entity.pdbx_description
1 polymer ?
#
loop_
_entity_poly.entity_id
_entity_poly.type
_entity_poly.pdbx_seq_one_letter_code
_entity_poly.pdbx_strand_id
1 'polypeptide(L)'
;MLFSQPTLSALAAAVGGKGQVEAPANLIPADCSRITPDMLPLVSLTQDDIDRVVSSVPGGLSNVQDIYALAPLQEGILYHHLAAAEGDPYLQHALFAFDSRELLHNFAQALQDVIARHDILRTAVFWERLDAPVQVVWREATLGLDEQVLDPADGDIAEQLLKRLDPRHTRLDIRQA
;
A
#
# COMPACT_ATOMS: atom_id res chain seq x y z
N MET A 1 -6.33 2.19 27.49
CA MET A 1 -6.83 3.54 27.83
C MET A 1 -6.94 4.46 26.60
N LEU A 2 -6.99 3.93 25.35
CA LEU A 2 -7.11 4.76 24.14
C LEU A 2 -8.57 4.90 23.64
N PHE A 3 -9.44 3.94 23.99
CA PHE A 3 -10.84 3.88 23.53
C PHE A 3 -11.87 4.24 24.62
N SER A 4 -11.40 4.79 25.75
CA SER A 4 -12.26 5.16 26.89
C SER A 4 -12.66 6.64 26.90
N GLN A 5 -12.21 7.42 25.91
CA GLN A 5 -12.48 8.86 25.84
C GLN A 5 -13.52 9.15 24.76
N PRO A 6 -14.69 9.72 25.12
CA PRO A 6 -15.81 9.90 24.19
C PRO A 6 -15.62 11.06 23.21
N THR A 7 -14.56 11.86 23.35
CA THR A 7 -14.28 13.01 22.48
C THR A 7 -12.80 13.13 22.14
N LEU A 8 -12.49 13.65 20.95
CA LEU A 8 -11.12 13.91 20.48
C LEU A 8 -10.32 14.81 21.44
N SER A 9 -10.98 15.80 22.04
CA SER A 9 -10.36 16.70 23.03
C SER A 9 -9.99 15.96 24.31
N ALA A 10 -10.89 15.11 24.82
CA ALA A 10 -10.62 14.29 26.01
C ALA A 10 -9.53 13.24 25.75
N LEU A 11 -9.48 12.67 24.54
CA LEU A 11 -8.40 11.78 24.12
C LEU A 11 -7.06 12.52 24.04
N ALA A 12 -7.02 13.69 23.39
CA ALA A 12 -5.81 14.50 23.28
C ALA A 12 -5.27 14.92 24.66
N ALA A 13 -6.16 15.28 25.60
CA ALA A 13 -5.80 15.58 26.97
C ALA A 13 -5.30 14.35 27.75
N ALA A 14 -5.92 13.18 27.54
CA ALA A 14 -5.54 11.92 28.19
C ALA A 14 -4.24 11.30 27.66
N VAL A 15 -3.90 11.57 26.39
CA VAL A 15 -2.62 11.17 25.76
C VAL A 15 -1.50 12.17 26.12
N GLY A 16 -1.82 13.22 26.88
CA GLY A 16 -0.97 14.29 27.37
C GLY A 16 0.54 14.05 27.27
N GLY A 17 1.20 14.82 26.40
CA GLY A 17 2.62 15.13 26.54
C GLY A 17 3.63 14.05 26.16
N LYS A 18 3.26 13.03 25.37
CA LYS A 18 4.31 12.33 24.62
C LYS A 18 4.72 13.24 23.47
N GLY A 19 5.94 13.78 23.56
CA GLY A 19 6.49 14.74 22.60
C GLY A 19 6.29 14.27 21.16
N GLN A 20 6.33 15.21 20.21
CA GLN A 20 6.36 14.89 18.79
C GLN A 20 7.33 13.72 18.57
N VAL A 21 6.78 12.56 18.21
CA VAL A 21 7.60 11.41 17.85
C VAL A 21 8.14 11.76 16.48
N GLU A 22 9.35 12.27 16.45
CA GLU A 22 10.06 12.56 15.22
C GLU A 22 10.42 11.21 14.58
N ALA A 23 9.82 10.93 13.42
CA ALA A 23 10.17 9.73 12.69
C ALA A 23 11.64 9.80 12.26
N PRO A 24 12.43 8.73 12.45
CA PRO A 24 13.79 8.71 11.96
C PRO A 24 13.78 8.91 10.44
N ALA A 25 14.83 9.56 9.94
CA ALA A 25 15.00 9.74 8.51
C ALA A 25 15.22 8.40 7.81
N ASN A 26 14.74 8.29 6.57
CA ASN A 26 15.01 7.16 5.69
C ASN A 26 16.51 7.11 5.40
N LEU A 27 17.17 5.99 5.71
CA LEU A 27 18.63 5.88 5.62
C LEU A 27 19.12 5.19 4.34
N ILE A 28 18.24 4.88 3.38
CA ILE A 28 18.59 4.20 2.12
C ILE A 28 18.83 5.21 0.98
N PRO A 29 20.09 5.49 0.59
CA PRO A 29 20.39 6.35 -0.55
C PRO A 29 19.90 5.74 -1.86
N ALA A 30 19.64 6.58 -2.87
CA ALA A 30 19.20 6.12 -4.19
C ALA A 30 20.28 5.32 -4.94
N ASP A 31 21.55 5.64 -4.68
CA ASP A 31 22.74 5.00 -5.24
C ASP A 31 23.32 3.91 -4.32
N CYS A 32 22.52 3.45 -3.34
CA CYS A 32 22.91 2.37 -2.45
C CYS A 32 23.30 1.12 -3.27
N SER A 33 24.39 0.45 -2.91
CA SER A 33 24.77 -0.83 -3.53
C SER A 33 24.25 -2.04 -2.76
N ARG A 34 23.88 -1.86 -1.49
CA ARG A 34 23.40 -2.91 -0.59
C ARG A 34 22.71 -2.33 0.64
N ILE A 35 21.49 -2.75 0.91
CA ILE A 35 20.76 -2.38 2.13
C ILE A 35 21.25 -3.28 3.27
N THR A 36 21.60 -2.67 4.40
CA THR A 36 22.05 -3.38 5.61
C THR A 36 21.09 -3.13 6.77
N PRO A 37 21.04 -4.00 7.79
CA PRO A 37 20.12 -3.85 8.93
C PRO A 37 20.21 -2.48 9.64
N ASP A 38 21.42 -1.90 9.77
CA ASP A 38 21.61 -0.58 10.40
C ASP A 38 20.95 0.58 9.64
N MET A 39 20.54 0.36 8.38
CA MET A 39 19.83 1.34 7.57
C MET A 39 18.31 1.29 7.79
N LEU A 40 17.81 0.32 8.57
CA LEU A 40 16.39 0.07 8.78
C LEU A 40 16.00 0.33 10.25
N PRO A 41 15.97 1.59 10.72
CA PRO A 41 15.80 1.90 12.14
C PRO A 41 14.42 1.53 12.69
N LEU A 42 13.44 1.27 11.83
CA LEU A 42 12.05 0.98 12.18
C LEU A 42 11.66 -0.50 12.00
N VAL A 43 12.62 -1.38 11.68
CA VAL A 43 12.39 -2.82 11.60
C VAL A 43 13.66 -3.60 11.88
N SER A 44 13.55 -4.72 12.60
CA SER A 44 14.67 -5.65 12.77
C SER A 44 14.57 -6.76 11.74
N LEU A 45 15.48 -6.79 10.76
CA LEU A 45 15.57 -7.84 9.74
C LEU A 45 16.98 -8.41 9.71
N THR A 46 17.08 -9.71 9.46
CA THR A 46 18.38 -10.31 9.12
C THR A 46 18.80 -9.86 7.71
N GLN A 47 20.08 -9.97 7.42
CA GLN A 47 20.56 -9.64 6.09
C GLN A 47 19.94 -10.54 5.01
N ASP A 48 19.72 -11.82 5.29
CA ASP A 48 19.09 -12.75 4.36
C ASP A 48 17.62 -12.38 4.07
N ASP A 49 16.92 -11.82 5.07
CA ASP A 49 15.55 -11.32 4.91
C ASP A 49 15.52 -10.07 4.03
N ILE A 50 16.45 -9.14 4.24
CA ILE A 50 16.59 -7.94 3.40
C ILE A 50 16.87 -8.34 1.96
N ASP A 51 17.84 -9.24 1.73
CA ASP A 51 18.23 -9.69 0.39
C ASP A 51 17.04 -10.39 -0.30
N ARG A 52 16.23 -11.15 0.45
CA ARG A 52 14.98 -11.78 -0.05
C ARG A 52 13.94 -10.73 -0.46
N VAL A 53 13.66 -9.76 0.40
CA VAL A 53 12.69 -8.68 0.13
C VAL A 53 13.10 -7.88 -1.10
N VAL A 54 14.37 -7.49 -1.18
CA VAL A 54 14.93 -6.75 -2.31
C VAL A 54 14.76 -7.53 -3.62
N SER A 55 14.96 -8.86 -3.59
CA SER A 55 14.82 -9.70 -4.79
C SER A 55 13.39 -9.82 -5.33
N SER A 56 12.37 -9.57 -4.49
CA SER A 56 10.97 -9.59 -4.90
C SER A 56 10.42 -8.25 -5.39
N VAL A 57 11.19 -7.16 -5.24
CA VAL A 57 10.78 -5.82 -5.71
C VAL A 57 11.13 -5.67 -7.19
N PRO A 58 10.20 -5.19 -8.05
CA PRO A 58 10.50 -4.87 -9.44
C PRO A 58 11.62 -3.81 -9.53
N GLY A 59 12.64 -4.08 -10.35
CA GLY A 59 13.85 -3.24 -10.40
C GLY A 59 14.85 -3.51 -9.27
N GLY A 60 14.52 -4.40 -8.33
CA GLY A 60 15.38 -4.80 -7.22
C GLY A 60 15.73 -3.64 -6.30
N LEU A 61 16.99 -3.61 -5.87
CA LEU A 61 17.46 -2.65 -4.87
C LEU A 61 17.24 -1.19 -5.27
N SER A 62 17.44 -0.85 -6.55
CA SER A 62 17.30 0.54 -7.01
C SER A 62 15.88 1.06 -6.86
N ASN A 63 14.88 0.18 -6.80
CA ASN A 63 13.49 0.58 -6.58
C ASN A 63 13.09 0.52 -5.09
N VAL A 64 13.94 0.08 -4.17
CA VAL A 64 13.62 0.14 -2.74
C VAL A 64 13.97 1.52 -2.20
N GLN A 65 12.96 2.23 -1.69
CA GLN A 65 13.17 3.46 -0.94
C GLN A 65 13.35 3.19 0.55
N ASP A 66 12.52 2.31 1.14
CA ASP A 66 12.62 1.96 2.56
C ASP A 66 11.85 0.68 2.92
N ILE A 67 12.10 0.14 4.11
CA ILE A 67 11.48 -1.06 4.66
C ILE A 67 11.16 -0.84 6.14
N TYR A 68 9.92 -1.08 6.54
CA TYR A 68 9.46 -0.88 7.92
C TYR A 68 8.52 -1.99 8.39
N ALA A 69 8.36 -2.12 9.71
CA ALA A 69 7.35 -2.99 10.30
C ALA A 69 5.93 -2.44 10.06
N LEU A 70 4.94 -3.32 10.04
CA LEU A 70 3.53 -2.92 10.06
C LEU A 70 3.14 -2.40 11.46
N ALA A 71 2.28 -1.39 11.50
CA ALA A 71 1.60 -1.00 12.74
C ALA A 71 0.53 -2.06 13.13
N PRO A 72 0.14 -2.14 14.41
CA PRO A 72 -0.79 -3.19 14.88
C PRO A 72 -2.13 -3.25 14.12
N LEU A 73 -2.66 -2.10 13.68
CA LEU A 73 -3.87 -2.06 12.86
C LEU A 73 -3.64 -2.66 11.47
N GLN A 74 -2.49 -2.36 10.84
CA GLN A 74 -2.13 -2.90 9.54
C GLN A 74 -1.92 -4.42 9.63
N GLU A 75 -1.32 -4.94 10.70
CA GLU A 75 -1.20 -6.39 10.94
C GLU A 75 -2.57 -7.07 11.03
N GLY A 76 -3.53 -6.45 11.75
CA GLY A 76 -4.90 -6.95 11.82
C GLY A 76 -5.62 -6.95 10.46
N ILE A 77 -5.43 -5.90 9.67
CA ILE A 77 -5.94 -5.82 8.28
C ILE A 77 -5.32 -6.91 7.41
N LEU A 78 -3.99 -7.09 7.46
CA LEU A 78 -3.28 -8.13 6.72
C LEU A 78 -3.79 -9.53 7.11
N TYR A 79 -3.96 -9.80 8.40
CA TYR A 79 -4.48 -11.08 8.86
C TYR A 79 -5.84 -11.40 8.23
N HIS A 80 -6.79 -10.45 8.23
CA HIS A 80 -8.10 -10.64 7.62
C HIS A 80 -8.03 -10.78 6.09
N HIS A 81 -7.15 -10.03 5.42
CA HIS A 81 -6.88 -10.19 3.98
C HIS A 81 -6.41 -11.63 3.67
N LEU A 82 -5.48 -12.17 4.46
CA LEU A 82 -4.96 -13.54 4.29
C LEU A 82 -5.97 -14.63 4.70
N ALA A 83 -6.77 -14.39 5.74
CA ALA A 83 -7.71 -15.38 6.30
C ALA A 83 -9.02 -15.50 5.53
N ALA A 84 -9.44 -14.44 4.81
CA ALA A 84 -10.66 -14.52 4.01
C ALA A 84 -10.47 -15.53 2.87
N ALA A 85 -11.50 -16.35 2.61
CA ALA A 85 -11.46 -17.38 1.56
C ALA A 85 -11.74 -16.80 0.16
N GLU A 86 -12.59 -15.77 0.11
CA GLU A 86 -12.97 -15.05 -1.11
C GLU A 86 -13.06 -13.56 -0.80
N GLY A 87 -12.69 -12.73 -1.79
CA GLY A 87 -12.78 -11.27 -1.69
C GLY A 87 -11.87 -10.65 -0.64
N ASP A 88 -11.89 -9.32 -0.56
CA ASP A 88 -11.12 -8.57 0.43
C ASP A 88 -12.05 -7.62 1.20
N PRO A 89 -12.21 -7.81 2.52
CA PRO A 89 -13.11 -6.99 3.33
C PRO A 89 -12.68 -5.51 3.43
N TYR A 90 -11.44 -5.19 3.07
CA TYR A 90 -10.90 -3.84 3.09
C TYR A 90 -10.71 -3.23 1.69
N LEU A 91 -11.06 -3.94 0.62
CA LEU A 91 -10.99 -3.40 -0.73
C LEU A 91 -12.09 -2.36 -0.94
N GLN A 92 -11.66 -1.15 -1.31
CA GLN A 92 -12.55 -0.06 -1.69
C GLN A 92 -12.34 0.25 -3.17
N HIS A 93 -13.41 0.67 -3.85
CA HIS A 93 -13.35 1.15 -5.22
C HIS A 93 -14.16 2.45 -5.34
N ALA A 94 -13.78 3.25 -6.34
CA ALA A 94 -14.53 4.41 -6.77
C ALA A 94 -14.70 4.33 -8.29
N LEU A 95 -15.90 4.66 -8.77
CA LEU A 95 -16.22 4.67 -10.19
C LEU A 95 -16.33 6.13 -10.64
N PHE A 96 -15.63 6.45 -11.71
CA PHE A 96 -15.64 7.78 -12.34
C PHE A 96 -16.09 7.64 -13.79
N ALA A 97 -16.86 8.63 -14.26
CA ALA A 97 -17.20 8.78 -15.66
C ALA A 97 -16.43 9.94 -16.26
N PHE A 98 -16.02 9.81 -17.52
CA PHE A 98 -15.27 10.82 -18.25
C PHE A 98 -15.95 11.07 -19.60
N ASP A 99 -16.03 12.34 -20.01
CA ASP A 99 -16.65 12.72 -21.28
C ASP A 99 -15.77 12.40 -22.50
N SER A 100 -14.48 12.10 -22.29
CA SER A 100 -13.55 11.73 -23.35
C SER A 100 -12.38 10.87 -22.84
N ARG A 101 -11.73 10.15 -23.77
CA ARG A 101 -10.49 9.40 -23.49
C ARG A 101 -9.33 10.32 -23.10
N GLU A 102 -9.29 11.54 -23.63
CA GLU A 102 -8.26 12.52 -23.27
C GLU A 102 -8.37 12.93 -21.80
N LEU A 103 -9.59 13.18 -21.29
CA LEU A 103 -9.81 13.50 -19.88
C LEU A 103 -9.46 12.33 -18.97
N LEU A 104 -9.76 11.10 -19.38
CA LEU A 104 -9.33 9.89 -18.66
C LEU A 104 -7.81 9.83 -18.54
N HIS A 105 -7.07 10.04 -19.63
CA HIS A 105 -5.59 10.01 -19.60
C HIS A 105 -5.01 11.13 -18.74
N ASN A 106 -5.58 12.35 -18.81
CA ASN A 106 -5.15 13.46 -17.95
C ASN A 106 -5.39 13.15 -16.47
N PHE A 107 -6.53 12.53 -16.13
CA PHE A 107 -6.82 12.08 -14.78
C PHE A 107 -5.84 11.00 -14.31
N ALA A 108 -5.56 10.00 -15.16
CA ALA A 108 -4.61 8.93 -14.85
C ALA A 108 -3.20 9.49 -14.61
N GLN A 109 -2.75 10.47 -15.39
CA GLN A 109 -1.47 11.14 -15.17
C GLN A 109 -1.44 11.90 -13.84
N ALA A 110 -2.52 12.62 -13.51
CA ALA A 110 -2.61 13.30 -12.22
C ALA A 110 -2.58 12.30 -11.04
N LEU A 111 -3.23 11.14 -11.18
CA LEU A 111 -3.19 10.09 -10.17
C LEU A 111 -1.79 9.47 -10.05
N GLN A 112 -1.07 9.29 -11.17
CA GLN A 112 0.32 8.86 -11.17
C GLN A 112 1.23 9.81 -10.38
N ASP A 113 1.01 11.12 -10.50
CA ASP A 113 1.77 12.13 -9.74
C ASP A 113 1.45 12.05 -8.23
N VAL A 114 0.20 11.77 -7.88
CA VAL A 114 -0.21 11.52 -6.48
C VAL A 114 0.47 10.27 -5.93
N ILE A 115 0.51 9.17 -6.70
CA ILE A 115 1.23 7.93 -6.32
C ILE A 115 2.71 8.23 -6.09
N ALA A 116 3.37 8.93 -7.02
CA ALA A 116 4.78 9.28 -6.91
C ALA A 116 5.06 10.13 -5.66
N ARG A 117 4.13 11.02 -5.29
CA ARG A 117 4.26 11.90 -4.13
C ARG A 117 4.08 11.19 -2.78
N HIS A 118 3.29 10.12 -2.71
CA HIS A 118 2.84 9.53 -1.45
C HIS A 118 3.32 8.09 -1.27
N ASP A 119 4.28 7.89 -0.35
CA ASP A 119 4.90 6.59 -0.02
C ASP A 119 3.88 5.46 0.14
N ILE A 120 2.78 5.71 0.86
CA ILE A 120 1.75 4.71 1.13
C ILE A 120 1.09 4.16 -0.13
N LEU A 121 1.01 4.95 -1.21
CA LEU A 121 0.42 4.53 -2.48
C LEU A 121 1.39 3.77 -3.37
N ARG A 122 2.66 3.70 -2.97
CA ARG A 122 3.74 2.95 -3.64
C ARG A 122 4.39 1.97 -2.67
N THR A 123 3.60 1.43 -1.74
CA THR A 123 4.04 0.50 -0.70
C THR A 123 3.46 -0.88 -0.94
N ALA A 124 4.33 -1.89 -0.99
CA ALA A 124 3.96 -3.29 -0.98
C ALA A 124 4.16 -3.91 0.41
N VAL A 125 3.46 -5.02 0.70
CA VAL A 125 3.57 -5.76 1.96
C VAL A 125 4.17 -7.15 1.71
N PHE A 126 5.17 -7.54 2.49
CA PHE A 126 5.83 -8.85 2.41
C PHE A 126 5.76 -9.57 3.75
N TRP A 127 5.46 -10.86 3.73
CA TRP A 127 5.33 -11.67 4.95
C TRP A 127 5.87 -13.11 4.79
N GLU A 128 6.07 -13.59 3.56
CA GLU A 128 6.49 -14.97 3.35
C GLU A 128 7.96 -15.18 3.73
N ARG A 129 8.21 -16.11 4.65
CA ARG A 129 9.55 -16.46 5.16
C ARG A 129 10.25 -15.28 5.85
N LEU A 130 9.47 -14.49 6.58
CA LEU A 130 9.92 -13.44 7.49
C LEU A 130 9.32 -13.70 8.88
N ASP A 131 10.00 -13.27 9.93
CA ASP A 131 9.50 -13.41 11.31
C ASP A 131 8.29 -12.51 11.60
N ALA A 132 8.21 -11.37 10.91
CA ALA A 132 7.10 -10.43 10.97
C ALA A 132 6.85 -9.80 9.58
N PRO A 133 5.61 -9.41 9.26
CA PRO A 133 5.33 -8.73 8.00
C PRO A 133 6.01 -7.36 7.96
N VAL A 134 6.45 -6.97 6.78
CA VAL A 134 7.07 -5.67 6.52
C VAL A 134 6.40 -4.96 5.37
N GLN A 135 6.39 -3.64 5.44
CA GLN A 135 5.98 -2.76 4.36
C GLN A 135 7.24 -2.23 3.65
N VAL A 136 7.25 -2.26 2.33
CA VAL A 136 8.38 -1.88 1.48
C VAL A 136 7.92 -0.78 0.56
N VAL A 137 8.52 0.40 0.73
CA VAL A 137 8.20 1.58 -0.06
C VAL A 137 9.03 1.55 -1.34
N TRP A 138 8.38 1.54 -2.50
CA TRP A 138 9.03 1.53 -3.80
C TRP A 138 9.28 2.94 -4.28
N ARG A 139 10.46 3.25 -4.82
CA ARG A 139 10.76 4.58 -5.39
C ARG A 139 9.80 4.94 -6.52
N GLU A 140 9.50 3.96 -7.37
CA GLU A 140 8.60 4.08 -8.51
C GLU A 140 7.59 2.93 -8.49
N ALA A 141 6.30 3.31 -8.54
CA ALA A 141 5.17 2.42 -8.77
C ALA A 141 4.32 3.04 -9.90
N THR A 142 4.06 2.25 -10.95
CA THR A 142 3.33 2.73 -12.13
C THR A 142 1.86 2.37 -11.99
N LEU A 143 0.98 3.34 -12.21
CA LEU A 143 -0.46 3.11 -12.25
C LEU A 143 -0.80 2.13 -13.37
N GLY A 144 -1.33 0.96 -13.00
CA GLY A 144 -1.86 -0.01 -13.95
C GLY A 144 -3.12 0.52 -14.64
N LEU A 145 -3.16 0.44 -15.97
CA LEU A 145 -4.35 0.72 -16.77
C LEU A 145 -4.72 -0.53 -17.55
N ASP A 146 -5.93 -1.04 -17.30
CA ASP A 146 -6.49 -2.20 -17.97
C ASP A 146 -7.75 -1.80 -18.74
N GLU A 147 -7.73 -1.94 -20.07
CA GLU A 147 -8.86 -1.58 -20.93
C GLU A 147 -9.82 -2.75 -21.06
N GLN A 148 -11.07 -2.52 -20.68
CA GLN A 148 -12.12 -3.52 -20.72
C GLN A 148 -13.12 -3.22 -21.85
N VAL A 149 -13.28 -4.18 -22.76
CA VAL A 149 -14.31 -4.15 -23.80
C VAL A 149 -15.57 -4.80 -23.22
N LEU A 150 -16.64 -4.02 -23.10
CA LEU A 150 -17.92 -4.43 -22.54
C LEU A 150 -19.02 -4.30 -23.60
N ASP A 151 -19.96 -5.23 -23.61
CA ASP A 151 -21.08 -5.24 -24.54
C ASP A 151 -22.30 -4.52 -23.91
N PRO A 152 -22.80 -3.43 -24.51
CA PRO A 152 -24.02 -2.77 -24.02
C PRO A 152 -25.26 -3.68 -24.03
N ALA A 153 -25.25 -4.76 -24.81
CA ALA A 153 -26.33 -5.74 -24.81
C ALA A 153 -26.42 -6.54 -23.49
N ASP A 154 -25.32 -6.65 -22.75
CA ASP A 154 -25.24 -7.37 -21.47
C ASP A 154 -25.72 -6.53 -20.26
N GLY A 155 -26.20 -5.30 -20.50
CA GLY A 155 -26.76 -4.39 -19.50
C GLY A 155 -25.96 -3.10 -19.35
N ASP A 156 -26.23 -2.36 -18.28
CA ASP A 156 -25.55 -1.09 -18.00
C ASP A 156 -24.03 -1.29 -17.79
N ILE A 157 -23.22 -0.46 -18.46
CA ILE A 157 -21.75 -0.59 -18.46
C ILE A 157 -21.15 -0.37 -17.06
N ALA A 158 -21.69 0.58 -16.29
CA ALA A 158 -21.22 0.83 -14.93
C ALA A 158 -21.53 -0.37 -14.02
N GLU A 159 -22.72 -0.97 -14.13
CA GLU A 159 -23.05 -2.19 -13.41
C GLU A 159 -22.15 -3.38 -13.81
N GLN A 160 -21.84 -3.52 -15.10
CA GLN A 160 -20.92 -4.56 -15.58
C GLN A 160 -19.51 -4.39 -14.97
N LEU A 161 -18.99 -3.16 -14.92
CA LEU A 161 -17.70 -2.87 -14.28
C LEU A 161 -17.72 -3.15 -12.77
N LEU A 162 -18.75 -2.67 -12.06
CA LEU A 162 -18.86 -2.87 -10.61
C LEU A 162 -18.99 -4.35 -10.23
N LYS A 163 -19.68 -5.16 -11.03
CA LYS A 163 -19.75 -6.62 -10.82
C LYS A 163 -18.38 -7.29 -10.92
N ARG A 164 -17.52 -6.82 -11.83
CA ARG A 164 -16.15 -7.35 -11.98
C ARG A 164 -15.22 -6.92 -10.85
N LEU A 165 -15.48 -5.77 -10.24
CA LEU A 165 -14.71 -5.22 -9.12
C LEU A 165 -15.40 -5.49 -7.77
N ASP A 166 -16.33 -6.44 -7.72
CA ASP A 166 -17.06 -6.77 -6.50
C ASP A 166 -16.06 -7.22 -5.43
N PRO A 167 -15.94 -6.50 -4.31
CA PRO A 167 -14.94 -6.81 -3.28
C PRO A 167 -15.18 -8.16 -2.61
N ARG A 168 -16.37 -8.78 -2.81
CA ARG A 168 -16.64 -10.14 -2.35
C ARG A 168 -15.92 -11.23 -3.15
N HIS A 169 -15.50 -10.91 -4.38
CA HIS A 169 -14.83 -11.86 -5.27
C HIS A 169 -13.49 -11.36 -5.81
N THR A 170 -13.17 -10.07 -5.60
CA THR A 170 -11.95 -9.43 -6.10
C THR A 170 -10.92 -9.27 -4.99
N ARG A 171 -9.66 -9.47 -5.33
CA ARG A 171 -8.50 -9.24 -4.47
C ARG A 171 -7.39 -8.54 -5.23
N LEU A 172 -6.67 -7.68 -4.54
CA LEU A 172 -5.40 -7.13 -5.02
C LEU A 172 -4.25 -7.95 -4.45
N ASP A 173 -3.20 -8.16 -5.24
CA ASP A 173 -1.94 -8.68 -4.73
C ASP A 173 -1.18 -7.54 -4.05
N ILE A 174 -1.32 -7.44 -2.73
CA ILE A 174 -0.68 -6.39 -1.92
C ILE A 174 0.86 -6.52 -1.85
N ARG A 175 1.45 -7.54 -2.47
CA ARG A 175 2.91 -7.66 -2.66
C ARG A 175 3.39 -6.82 -3.86
N GLN A 176 2.48 -6.25 -4.64
CA GLN A 176 2.75 -5.31 -5.70
C GLN A 176 2.19 -3.94 -5.32
N ALA A 177 2.97 -2.88 -5.58
CA ALA A 177 2.54 -1.50 -5.41
C ALA A 177 2.06 -0.90 -6.74
#